data_AF-A0A9W6ITS7-F1
#
_entry.id   AF-A0A9W6ITS7-F1
#
_cell.length_a   1.000
_cell.length_b   1.000
_cell.length_c   1.000
_cell.angle_alpha   90.00
_cell.angle_beta   90.00
_cell.angle_gamma   90.00
#
_symmetry.space_group_name_H-M   'P 1'
#
loop_
_entity.id
_entity.type
_entity.pdbx_description
1 polymer ?
#
loop_
_entity_poly.entity_id
_entity_poly.type
_entity_poly.pdbx_seq_one_letter_code
_entity_poly.pdbx_strand_id
1 'polypeptide(L)'
;MSKRTRSEQFQRALRPITEFVERRRVAAPSRASVDRPGLRAAAFGFSTYNIGDDIQSYAALARLPRLDALIARDRMAIEELDGPHLAIFNSWFKQGQDYRLPHRSIEPELFGFALGADKLLASEWRGWLAARGPVGARDVDSVGLLRSAGVAADWAGCLTLFIGKGLAPVPASERRGVMIVDLPQEAIDAHVPAGLRDGAEIISNFLPALTQPDPLMRFATLARLLERLRTAELVITRRLHVALPCVGFGTPVVALPHSGISNARRRFSGFDGFLPTVFLDDAPELAAFDWSALRPSRIPASLAQSEDALEDRLAARFGARAAALVAPLYDGAPLTLRNPGLGAEPMTVTLSMRGLRRDCRPTWWSTERIELDLSWFSGVERFMLDVSVTARRTRATARVGALPDLLLR
;
A
#
# COMPACT_ATOMS: atom_id res chain seq x y z
N MET A 1 46.81 39.18 0.16
CA MET A 1 46.56 37.99 -0.69
C MET A 1 45.17 38.10 -1.28
N SER A 2 45.04 38.14 -2.62
CA SER A 2 43.78 38.49 -3.28
C SER A 2 42.74 37.36 -3.16
N LYS A 3 41.44 37.70 -3.25
CA LYS A 3 40.32 36.74 -3.19
C LYS A 3 40.43 35.60 -4.23
N ARG A 4 41.21 35.76 -5.30
CA ARG A 4 41.47 34.73 -6.32
C ARG A 4 42.24 33.52 -5.78
N THR A 5 43.24 33.73 -4.93
CA THR A 5 44.09 32.63 -4.42
C THR A 5 43.39 31.71 -3.41
N ARG A 6 42.34 32.18 -2.70
CA ARG A 6 41.55 31.34 -1.78
C ARG A 6 40.55 30.44 -2.52
N SER A 7 40.00 30.90 -3.65
CA SER A 7 39.06 30.12 -4.47
C SER A 7 39.76 28.94 -5.15
N GLU A 8 40.98 29.16 -5.65
CA GLU A 8 41.77 28.09 -6.29
C GLU A 8 42.26 27.04 -5.27
N GLN A 9 42.67 27.45 -4.06
CA GLN A 9 42.99 26.51 -2.99
C GLN A 9 41.76 25.70 -2.53
N PHE A 10 40.58 26.32 -2.47
CA PHE A 10 39.34 25.64 -2.10
C PHE A 10 38.88 24.64 -3.17
N GLN A 11 38.99 24.99 -4.46
CA GLN A 11 38.70 24.10 -5.58
C GLN A 11 39.69 22.92 -5.66
N ARG A 12 40.96 23.14 -5.33
CA ARG A 12 41.99 22.09 -5.32
C ARG A 12 41.83 21.13 -4.13
N ALA A 13 41.30 21.60 -3.00
CA ALA A 13 40.96 20.78 -1.83
C ALA A 13 39.66 19.96 -2.03
N LEU A 14 38.73 20.45 -2.87
CA LEU A 14 37.50 19.72 -3.20
C LEU A 14 37.70 18.65 -4.27
N ARG A 15 38.71 18.75 -5.14
CA ARG A 15 38.93 17.80 -6.24
C ARG A 15 38.97 16.31 -5.82
N PRO A 16 39.64 15.91 -4.71
CA PRO A 16 39.60 14.52 -4.23
C PRO A 16 38.22 14.10 -3.70
N ILE A 17 37.44 15.05 -3.15
CA ILE A 17 36.08 14.81 -2.62
C ILE A 17 35.08 14.71 -3.78
N THR A 18 35.20 15.57 -4.79
CA THR A 18 34.38 15.50 -6.00
C THR A 18 34.69 14.24 -6.80
N GLU A 19 35.95 13.83 -6.91
CA GLU A 19 36.32 12.55 -7.52
C GLU A 19 35.92 11.33 -6.69
N PHE A 20 35.86 11.43 -5.35
CA PHE A 20 35.33 10.36 -4.48
C PHE A 20 33.80 10.22 -4.60
N VAL A 21 33.09 11.35 -4.72
CA VAL A 21 31.64 11.40 -4.95
C VAL A 21 31.29 10.95 -6.38
N GLU A 22 32.09 11.31 -7.38
CA GLU A 22 31.88 10.87 -8.77
C GLU A 22 32.26 9.41 -9.01
N ARG A 23 33.29 8.87 -8.32
CA ARG A 23 33.58 7.42 -8.31
C ARG A 23 32.50 6.60 -7.60
N ARG A 24 31.66 7.24 -6.77
CA ARG A 24 30.40 6.71 -6.25
C ARG A 24 29.18 7.23 -7.02
N ARG A 25 29.30 7.51 -8.33
CA ARG A 25 28.16 7.34 -9.24
C ARG A 25 27.70 5.89 -9.09
N VAL A 26 26.73 5.71 -8.19
CA VAL A 26 25.99 4.48 -8.02
C VAL A 26 25.49 4.15 -9.41
N ALA A 27 26.12 3.14 -10.03
CA ALA A 27 25.54 2.52 -11.19
C ALA A 27 24.10 2.22 -10.79
N ALA A 28 23.14 2.87 -11.47
CA ALA A 28 21.76 2.45 -11.34
C ALA A 28 21.78 0.93 -11.59
N PRO A 29 21.25 0.10 -10.69
CA PRO A 29 21.16 -1.33 -10.95
C PRO A 29 20.57 -1.48 -12.35
N SER A 30 21.40 -2.02 -13.24
CA SER A 30 20.96 -2.37 -14.58
C SER A 30 19.81 -3.37 -14.44
N ARG A 31 19.01 -3.51 -15.51
CA ARG A 31 17.98 -4.56 -15.62
C ARG A 31 18.47 -5.99 -15.32
N ALA A 32 19.77 -6.21 -15.07
CA ALA A 32 20.38 -7.48 -14.70
C ALA A 32 20.25 -7.86 -13.21
N SER A 33 19.10 -7.65 -12.56
CA SER A 33 18.82 -8.19 -11.21
C SER A 33 17.91 -9.42 -11.23
N VAL A 34 17.95 -10.17 -12.34
CA VAL A 34 16.99 -11.26 -12.62
C VAL A 34 17.17 -12.46 -11.70
N ASP A 35 18.35 -12.66 -11.11
CA ASP A 35 18.57 -13.72 -10.11
C ASP A 35 19.45 -13.20 -8.97
N ARG A 36 18.83 -12.83 -7.85
CA ARG A 36 19.54 -12.63 -6.59
C ARG A 36 19.04 -13.69 -5.60
N PRO A 37 19.89 -14.66 -5.23
CA PRO A 37 19.57 -15.58 -4.15
C PRO A 37 19.16 -14.78 -2.90
N GLY A 38 17.99 -15.08 -2.35
CA GLY A 38 17.47 -14.41 -1.15
C GLY A 38 16.74 -13.09 -1.39
N LEU A 39 16.22 -12.82 -2.60
CA LEU A 39 15.28 -11.71 -2.82
C LEU A 39 14.04 -11.86 -1.91
N ARG A 40 13.78 -10.82 -1.13
CA ARG A 40 12.64 -10.75 -0.21
C ARG A 40 11.60 -9.76 -0.69
N ALA A 41 10.41 -9.80 -0.13
CA ALA A 41 9.31 -8.92 -0.50
C ALA A 41 9.07 -7.87 0.59
N ALA A 42 8.87 -6.61 0.18
CA ALA A 42 8.53 -5.53 1.06
C ALA A 42 7.35 -4.70 0.53
N ALA A 43 6.60 -4.09 1.44
CA ALA A 43 5.54 -3.16 1.12
C ALA A 43 5.78 -1.84 1.86
N PHE A 44 5.20 -0.75 1.35
CA PHE A 44 5.24 0.51 2.07
C PHE A 44 4.34 0.46 3.30
N GLY A 45 4.86 0.86 4.45
CA GLY A 45 4.11 1.11 5.67
C GLY A 45 3.83 2.60 5.85
N PHE A 46 2.69 2.92 6.44
CA PHE A 46 2.26 4.29 6.67
C PHE A 46 2.00 4.55 8.14
N SER A 47 2.29 5.78 8.56
CA SER A 47 1.95 6.31 9.88
C SER A 47 1.12 7.58 9.71
N THR A 48 0.27 7.66 8.70
CA THR A 48 -0.65 8.78 8.51
C THR A 48 -1.97 8.49 9.22
N TYR A 49 -2.78 9.51 9.53
CA TYR A 49 -4.11 9.24 10.08
C TYR A 49 -5.05 8.61 9.05
N ASN A 50 -4.81 8.81 7.75
CA ASN A 50 -5.66 8.31 6.69
C ASN A 50 -5.30 6.85 6.34
N ILE A 51 -6.20 5.92 6.63
CA ILE A 51 -6.00 4.49 6.32
C ILE A 51 -6.05 4.16 4.83
N GLY A 52 -6.51 5.11 4.00
CA GLY A 52 -6.52 4.95 2.55
C GLY A 52 -5.14 4.77 1.93
N ASP A 53 -4.07 5.19 2.62
CA ASP A 53 -2.71 4.90 2.18
C ASP A 53 -2.38 3.40 2.32
N ASP A 54 -2.82 2.77 3.40
CA ASP A 54 -2.58 1.34 3.71
C ASP A 54 -3.31 0.39 2.76
N ILE A 55 -4.41 0.83 2.13
CA ILE A 55 -5.07 0.08 1.05
C ILE A 55 -4.05 -0.22 -0.08
N GLN A 56 -3.12 0.69 -0.35
CA GLN A 56 -2.03 0.46 -1.31
C GLN A 56 -1.06 -0.63 -0.81
N SER A 57 -0.76 -0.66 0.50
CA SER A 57 0.07 -1.70 1.11
C SER A 57 -0.57 -3.07 1.01
N TYR A 58 -1.87 -3.17 1.27
CA TYR A 58 -2.61 -4.43 1.12
C TYR A 58 -2.72 -4.86 -0.34
N ALA A 59 -2.96 -3.91 -1.26
CA ALA A 59 -2.97 -4.22 -2.68
C ALA A 59 -1.61 -4.77 -3.15
N ALA A 60 -0.49 -4.26 -2.62
CA ALA A 60 0.83 -4.79 -2.88
C ALA A 60 1.03 -6.17 -2.24
N LEU A 61 0.65 -6.34 -0.96
CA LEU A 61 0.70 -7.62 -0.26
C LEU A 61 0.01 -8.73 -1.06
N ALA A 62 -1.13 -8.44 -1.66
CA ALA A 62 -1.87 -9.40 -2.46
C ALA A 62 -1.07 -9.98 -3.65
N ARG A 63 -0.07 -9.25 -4.18
CA ARG A 63 0.76 -9.68 -5.33
C ARG A 63 2.12 -10.23 -4.92
N LEU A 64 2.48 -10.14 -3.64
CA LEU A 64 3.77 -10.59 -3.14
C LEU A 64 3.61 -11.96 -2.47
N PRO A 65 4.54 -12.91 -2.63
CA PRO A 65 4.40 -14.25 -2.05
C PRO A 65 4.21 -14.21 -0.53
N ARG A 66 4.90 -13.27 0.13
CA ARG A 66 4.84 -12.98 1.56
C ARG A 66 5.32 -11.54 1.80
N LEU A 67 5.29 -11.09 3.04
CA LEU A 67 5.84 -9.79 3.45
C LEU A 67 6.97 -9.98 4.45
N ASP A 68 8.20 -9.69 4.01
CA ASP A 68 9.40 -9.77 4.84
C ASP A 68 9.71 -8.43 5.55
N ALA A 69 9.26 -7.29 5.01
CA ALA A 69 9.47 -5.97 5.62
C ALA A 69 8.38 -4.94 5.27
N LEU A 70 8.15 -4.00 6.20
CA LEU A 70 7.43 -2.75 5.95
C LEU A 70 8.41 -1.60 5.86
N ILE A 71 8.40 -0.87 4.74
CA ILE A 71 9.28 0.27 4.48
C ILE A 71 8.51 1.55 4.78
N ALA A 72 9.03 2.43 5.63
CA ALA A 72 8.46 3.75 5.81
C ALA A 72 8.63 4.57 4.52
N ARG A 73 7.54 4.80 3.77
CA ARG A 73 7.58 5.42 2.43
C ARG A 73 8.41 6.70 2.37
N ASP A 74 8.26 7.57 3.36
CA ASP A 74 8.98 8.86 3.42
C ASP A 74 10.41 8.77 3.99
N ARG A 75 10.78 7.63 4.57
CA ARG A 75 12.12 7.39 5.13
C ARG A 75 12.91 6.30 4.40
N MET A 76 12.41 5.80 3.28
CA MET A 76 13.04 4.72 2.49
C MET A 76 14.49 4.99 2.06
N ALA A 77 14.93 6.25 2.03
CA ALA A 77 16.31 6.61 1.72
C ALA A 77 17.32 6.23 2.82
N ILE A 78 16.87 6.18 4.08
CA ILE A 78 17.70 5.88 5.26
C ILE A 78 17.38 4.50 5.87
N GLU A 79 16.46 3.76 5.27
CA GLU A 79 16.02 2.47 5.78
C GLU A 79 16.81 1.34 5.11
N GLU A 80 17.91 0.93 5.74
CA GLU A 80 18.70 -0.21 5.27
C GLU A 80 18.06 -1.53 5.68
N LEU A 81 17.51 -2.25 4.71
CA LEU A 81 17.03 -3.63 4.85
C LEU A 81 18.17 -4.66 4.84
N ASP A 82 17.93 -5.83 5.45
CA ASP A 82 18.89 -6.93 5.61
C ASP A 82 19.01 -7.79 4.34
N GLY A 83 19.44 -7.14 3.26
CA GLY A 83 19.55 -7.74 1.93
C GLY A 83 18.52 -7.16 0.94
N PRO A 84 18.52 -7.64 -0.31
CA PRO A 84 17.65 -7.12 -1.36
C PRO A 84 16.18 -7.42 -1.07
N HIS A 85 15.35 -6.38 -1.05
CA HIS A 85 13.90 -6.49 -0.96
C HIS A 85 13.24 -5.79 -2.14
N LEU A 86 12.38 -6.50 -2.86
CA LEU A 86 11.53 -5.91 -3.89
C LEU A 86 10.32 -5.25 -3.24
N ALA A 87 10.04 -4.01 -3.64
CA ALA A 87 8.82 -3.30 -3.29
C ALA A 87 8.13 -2.76 -4.55
N ILE A 88 6.80 -2.86 -4.60
CA ILE A 88 6.00 -2.22 -5.65
C ILE A 88 5.85 -0.74 -5.29
N PHE A 89 6.25 0.15 -6.20
CA PHE A 89 6.21 1.59 -6.01
C PHE A 89 4.84 2.17 -6.36
N ASN A 90 3.81 1.71 -5.64
CA ASN A 90 2.40 2.08 -5.81
C ASN A 90 1.91 3.12 -4.79
N SER A 91 2.54 4.28 -4.76
CA SER A 91 2.17 5.33 -3.81
C SER A 91 2.27 6.73 -4.42
N TRP A 92 1.90 7.72 -3.60
CA TRP A 92 2.10 9.12 -3.89
C TRP A 92 3.45 9.58 -3.35
N PHE A 93 4.46 9.65 -4.21
CA PHE A 93 5.84 9.79 -3.76
C PHE A 93 6.30 11.25 -3.65
N LYS A 94 6.97 11.53 -2.51
CA LYS A 94 7.85 12.69 -2.31
C LYS A 94 7.15 14.06 -2.30
N GLN A 95 6.15 14.18 -1.43
CA GLN A 95 5.59 15.48 -1.02
C GLN A 95 6.49 16.27 -0.05
N GLY A 96 7.39 15.58 0.67
CA GLY A 96 8.31 16.20 1.62
C GLY A 96 9.48 16.96 0.98
N GLN A 97 10.50 17.27 1.77
CA GLN A 97 11.73 17.95 1.30
C GLN A 97 12.91 16.99 1.09
N ASP A 98 12.79 15.72 1.50
CA ASP A 98 13.85 14.74 1.33
C ASP A 98 13.74 14.04 -0.05
N TYR A 99 14.55 14.50 -1.00
CA TYR A 99 14.64 13.95 -2.35
C TYR A 99 15.70 12.87 -2.54
N ARG A 100 16.33 12.38 -1.47
CA ARG A 100 17.27 11.26 -1.58
C ARG A 100 16.58 10.04 -2.19
N LEU A 101 17.35 9.31 -2.99
CA LEU A 101 16.92 8.08 -3.64
C LEU A 101 16.64 6.98 -2.59
N PRO A 102 15.81 5.97 -2.91
CA PRO A 102 15.59 4.83 -2.03
C PRO A 102 16.93 4.14 -1.68
N HIS A 103 17.02 3.58 -0.47
CA HIS A 103 18.20 2.84 -0.06
C HIS A 103 18.48 1.68 -1.04
N ARG A 104 19.76 1.35 -1.25
CA ARG A 104 20.20 0.36 -2.26
C ARG A 104 19.67 -1.06 -2.05
N SER A 105 19.20 -1.37 -0.83
CA SER A 105 18.57 -2.65 -0.51
C SER A 105 17.08 -2.71 -0.90
N ILE A 106 16.50 -1.61 -1.38
CA ILE A 106 15.14 -1.55 -1.89
C ILE A 106 15.18 -1.60 -3.42
N GLU A 107 14.64 -2.68 -3.96
CA GLU A 107 14.51 -2.89 -5.40
C GLU A 107 13.11 -2.48 -5.87
N PRO A 108 13.00 -1.48 -6.75
CA PRO A 108 11.71 -0.96 -7.16
C PRO A 108 11.07 -1.77 -8.29
N GLU A 109 9.79 -2.08 -8.13
CA GLU A 109 8.88 -2.44 -9.22
C GLU A 109 7.95 -1.26 -9.48
N LEU A 110 8.10 -0.59 -10.63
CA LEU A 110 7.45 0.71 -10.90
C LEU A 110 6.03 0.51 -11.47
N PHE A 111 5.04 0.44 -10.58
CA PHE A 111 3.63 0.28 -10.92
C PHE A 111 2.74 1.08 -9.99
N GLY A 112 1.72 1.76 -10.53
CA GLY A 112 0.84 2.64 -9.75
C GLY A 112 1.57 3.83 -9.13
N PHE A 113 2.68 4.27 -9.73
CA PHE A 113 3.48 5.37 -9.24
C PHE A 113 2.75 6.69 -9.48
N ALA A 114 2.59 7.49 -8.43
CA ALA A 114 2.03 8.84 -8.55
C ALA A 114 3.03 9.90 -8.13
N LEU A 115 3.12 10.94 -8.95
CA LEU A 115 4.03 12.04 -8.71
C LEU A 115 3.48 12.98 -7.62
N GLY A 116 4.20 13.08 -6.50
CA GLY A 116 3.88 13.93 -5.34
C GLY A 116 3.90 15.42 -5.62
N ALA A 117 4.96 15.83 -6.29
CA ALA A 117 5.30 17.21 -6.55
C ALA A 117 6.27 17.27 -7.73
N ASP A 118 6.05 18.23 -8.63
CA ASP A 118 6.82 18.41 -9.87
C ASP A 118 8.33 18.54 -9.59
N LYS A 119 8.70 19.16 -8.45
CA LYS A 119 10.09 19.27 -7.95
C LYS A 119 10.82 17.93 -7.79
N LEU A 120 10.11 16.80 -7.69
CA LEU A 120 10.73 15.47 -7.73
C LEU A 120 11.56 15.27 -9.01
N LEU A 121 11.08 15.76 -10.15
CA LEU A 121 11.73 15.62 -11.45
C LEU A 121 12.93 16.57 -11.62
N ALA A 122 13.10 17.54 -10.72
CA ALA A 122 14.28 18.39 -10.64
C ALA A 122 15.41 17.77 -9.78
N SER A 123 15.20 16.56 -9.25
CA SER A 123 16.15 15.84 -8.40
C SER A 123 16.76 14.61 -9.10
N GLU A 124 17.62 13.87 -8.40
CA GLU A 124 18.21 12.61 -8.88
C GLU A 124 17.16 11.55 -9.28
N TRP A 125 15.92 11.68 -8.79
CA TRP A 125 14.80 10.81 -9.15
C TRP A 125 14.55 10.76 -10.66
N ARG A 126 14.72 11.88 -11.38
CA ARG A 126 14.50 11.89 -12.84
C ARG A 126 15.39 10.87 -13.55
N GLY A 127 16.70 10.93 -13.30
CA GLY A 127 17.67 9.99 -13.87
C GLY A 127 17.46 8.57 -13.35
N TRP A 128 17.14 8.43 -12.07
CA TRP A 128 16.88 7.14 -11.43
C TRP A 128 15.66 6.41 -12.00
N LEU A 129 14.57 7.14 -12.29
CA LEU A 129 13.37 6.62 -12.94
C LEU A 129 13.63 6.30 -14.42
N ALA A 130 14.27 7.21 -15.15
CA ALA A 130 14.61 7.02 -16.56
C ALA A 130 15.47 5.78 -16.81
N ALA A 131 16.39 5.46 -15.88
CA ALA A 131 17.24 4.28 -15.97
C ALA A 131 16.51 2.95 -15.72
N ARG A 132 15.26 2.98 -15.22
CA ARG A 132 14.52 1.77 -14.80
C ARG A 132 13.36 1.40 -15.71
N GLY A 133 12.63 2.40 -16.20
CA GLY A 133 11.69 2.46 -17.32
C GLY A 133 10.87 1.22 -17.78
N PRO A 134 9.72 1.43 -18.43
CA PRO A 134 8.83 2.58 -18.27
C PRO A 134 8.26 2.62 -16.85
N VAL A 135 7.93 3.81 -16.37
CA VAL A 135 7.21 3.97 -15.10
C VAL A 135 5.73 3.63 -15.34
N GLY A 136 5.21 2.59 -14.69
CA GLY A 136 3.78 2.37 -14.60
C GLY A 136 3.15 3.42 -13.69
N ALA A 137 2.60 4.48 -14.28
CA ALA A 137 2.04 5.61 -13.55
C ALA A 137 0.57 5.37 -13.17
N ARG A 138 0.16 5.90 -12.02
CA ARG A 138 -1.19 5.75 -11.48
C ARG A 138 -2.24 6.49 -12.29
N ASP A 139 -1.93 7.72 -12.65
CA ASP A 139 -2.85 8.70 -13.23
C ASP A 139 -2.21 9.35 -14.48
N VAL A 140 -3.03 9.86 -15.39
CA VAL A 140 -2.56 10.37 -16.68
C VAL A 140 -1.80 11.70 -16.55
N ASP A 141 -2.07 12.47 -15.50
CA ASP A 141 -1.26 13.65 -15.14
C ASP A 141 0.19 13.26 -14.83
N SER A 142 0.40 12.23 -13.99
CA SER A 142 1.74 11.69 -13.72
C SER A 142 2.43 11.21 -15.00
N VAL A 143 1.70 10.57 -15.93
CA VAL A 143 2.24 10.19 -17.25
C VAL A 143 2.74 11.41 -18.01
N GLY A 144 1.93 12.47 -18.11
CA GLY A 144 2.28 13.71 -18.81
C GLY A 144 3.53 14.38 -18.22
N LEU A 145 3.60 14.49 -16.89
CA LEU A 145 4.73 15.08 -16.18
C LEU A 145 6.02 14.25 -16.33
N LEU A 146 5.93 12.92 -16.25
CA LEU A 146 7.10 12.05 -16.44
C LEU A 146 7.63 12.13 -17.88
N ARG A 147 6.74 12.05 -18.87
CA ARG A 147 7.10 12.12 -20.29
C ARG A 147 7.70 13.48 -20.68
N SER A 148 7.15 14.59 -20.15
CA SER A 148 7.72 15.93 -20.41
C SER A 148 9.12 16.10 -19.82
N ALA A 149 9.45 15.36 -18.75
CA ALA A 149 10.80 15.28 -18.20
C ALA A 149 11.71 14.24 -18.90
N GLY A 150 11.26 13.61 -19.99
CA GLY A 150 12.02 12.58 -20.71
C GLY A 150 12.13 11.24 -19.99
N VAL A 151 11.21 10.96 -19.05
CA VAL A 151 11.08 9.65 -18.40
C VAL A 151 9.99 8.87 -19.11
N ALA A 152 10.33 7.70 -19.66
CA ALA A 152 9.33 6.80 -20.26
C ALA A 152 8.32 6.37 -19.19
N ALA A 153 7.02 6.54 -19.48
CA ALA A 153 5.95 6.24 -18.55
C ALA A 153 4.68 5.84 -19.31
N ASP A 154 3.91 4.91 -18.74
CA ASP A 154 2.63 4.44 -19.27
C ASP A 154 1.58 4.49 -18.18
N TRP A 155 0.31 4.65 -18.57
CA TRP A 155 -0.78 4.64 -17.62
C TRP A 155 -1.13 3.20 -17.21
N ALA A 156 -0.74 2.84 -15.99
CA ALA A 156 -0.95 1.51 -15.42
C ALA A 156 -2.15 1.44 -14.46
N GLY A 157 -2.68 2.60 -14.04
CA GLY A 157 -3.72 2.68 -13.02
C GLY A 157 -3.17 2.51 -11.60
N CYS A 158 -4.03 2.64 -10.60
CA CYS A 158 -3.65 2.37 -9.21
C CYS A 158 -3.69 0.86 -8.93
N LEU A 159 -2.70 0.33 -8.20
CA LEU A 159 -2.70 -1.09 -7.80
C LEU A 159 -3.96 -1.49 -7.02
N THR A 160 -4.57 -0.55 -6.30
CA THR A 160 -5.81 -0.77 -5.54
C THR A 160 -7.01 -1.05 -6.44
N LEU A 161 -6.96 -0.70 -7.72
CA LEU A 161 -8.01 -1.01 -8.70
C LEU A 161 -8.21 -2.52 -8.88
N PHE A 162 -7.14 -3.29 -8.68
CA PHE A 162 -7.13 -4.74 -8.91
C PHE A 162 -7.33 -5.53 -7.61
N ILE A 163 -7.68 -4.88 -6.50
CA ILE A 163 -7.76 -5.50 -5.18
C ILE A 163 -8.64 -6.76 -5.15
N GLY A 164 -9.65 -6.85 -6.03
CA GLY A 164 -10.52 -8.01 -6.24
C GLY A 164 -9.80 -9.32 -6.55
N LYS A 165 -8.61 -9.29 -7.15
CA LYS A 165 -7.78 -10.50 -7.37
C LYS A 165 -7.17 -11.03 -6.08
N GLY A 166 -6.89 -10.15 -5.12
CA GLY A 166 -6.35 -10.49 -3.82
C GLY A 166 -7.44 -10.84 -2.81
N LEU A 167 -8.56 -10.13 -2.87
CA LEU A 167 -9.70 -10.30 -1.98
C LEU A 167 -10.97 -10.41 -2.82
N ALA A 168 -11.59 -11.58 -2.82
CA ALA A 168 -12.66 -11.90 -3.75
C ALA A 168 -13.87 -10.93 -3.64
N PRO A 169 -14.42 -10.46 -4.77
CA PRO A 169 -15.69 -9.76 -4.83
C PRO A 169 -16.82 -10.55 -4.15
N VAL A 170 -17.77 -9.83 -3.55
CA VAL A 170 -19.02 -10.41 -3.04
C VAL A 170 -20.08 -10.38 -4.13
N PRO A 171 -20.87 -11.45 -4.34
CA PRO A 171 -21.99 -11.43 -5.28
C PRO A 171 -23.00 -10.33 -4.97
N ALA A 172 -23.59 -9.72 -6.01
CA ALA A 172 -24.53 -8.61 -5.83
C ALA A 172 -25.73 -8.96 -4.93
N SER A 173 -26.21 -10.21 -4.95
CA SER A 173 -27.31 -10.72 -4.11
C SER A 173 -27.01 -10.76 -2.61
N GLU A 174 -25.74 -10.71 -2.22
CA GLU A 174 -25.27 -10.78 -0.83
C GLU A 174 -24.88 -9.41 -0.27
N ARG A 175 -24.77 -8.39 -1.14
CA ARG A 175 -24.40 -7.03 -0.72
C ARG A 175 -25.55 -6.35 -0.01
N ARG A 176 -25.26 -5.51 0.98
CA ARG A 176 -26.27 -4.78 1.77
C ARG A 176 -25.85 -3.35 2.06
N GLY A 177 -26.80 -2.43 1.97
CA GLY A 177 -26.69 -1.09 2.53
C GLY A 177 -25.84 -0.11 1.71
N VAL A 178 -26.07 1.17 1.97
CA VAL A 178 -25.31 2.28 1.40
C VAL A 178 -24.26 2.75 2.39
N MET A 179 -23.06 3.02 1.91
CA MET A 179 -21.95 3.47 2.73
C MET A 179 -21.43 4.82 2.23
N ILE A 180 -21.35 5.82 3.11
CA ILE A 180 -20.84 7.15 2.80
C ILE A 180 -19.52 7.34 3.54
N VAL A 181 -18.43 7.50 2.79
CA VAL A 181 -17.08 7.53 3.35
C VAL A 181 -16.42 8.88 3.15
N ASP A 182 -16.10 9.53 4.27
CA ASP A 182 -15.38 10.82 4.35
C ASP A 182 -16.07 12.00 3.63
N LEU A 183 -17.36 11.93 3.30
CA LEU A 183 -18.07 13.06 2.70
C LEU A 183 -18.52 14.07 3.79
N PRO A 184 -18.34 15.40 3.61
CA PRO A 184 -18.86 16.39 4.56
C PRO A 184 -20.38 16.31 4.70
N GLN A 185 -20.91 16.55 5.90
CA GLN A 185 -22.35 16.42 6.16
C GLN A 185 -23.17 17.36 5.27
N GLU A 186 -22.68 18.57 5.02
CA GLU A 186 -23.32 19.56 4.17
C GLU A 186 -23.45 19.06 2.73
N ALA A 187 -22.46 18.33 2.23
CA ALA A 187 -22.48 17.73 0.90
C ALA A 187 -23.44 16.52 0.83
N ILE A 188 -23.54 15.73 1.91
CA ILE A 188 -24.53 14.65 2.02
C ILE A 188 -25.95 15.25 1.95
N ASP A 189 -26.19 16.29 2.74
CA ASP A 189 -27.50 16.93 2.85
C ASP A 189 -27.92 17.64 1.55
N ALA A 190 -26.96 18.22 0.83
CA ALA A 190 -27.22 18.96 -0.40
C ALA A 190 -27.32 18.08 -1.66
N HIS A 191 -26.54 17.00 -1.76
CA HIS A 191 -26.32 16.32 -3.05
C HIS A 191 -26.67 14.83 -3.05
N VAL A 192 -26.75 14.16 -1.90
CA VAL A 192 -27.10 12.74 -1.84
C VAL A 192 -28.62 12.60 -1.66
N PRO A 193 -29.33 11.87 -2.55
CA PRO A 193 -30.77 11.66 -2.45
C PRO A 193 -31.18 11.09 -1.08
N ALA A 194 -32.32 11.54 -0.55
CA ALA A 194 -32.86 11.10 0.74
C ALA A 194 -32.89 9.56 0.86
N GLY A 195 -33.47 8.87 -0.13
CA GLY A 195 -33.55 7.40 -0.12
C GLY A 195 -32.21 6.66 -0.17
N LEU A 196 -31.09 7.33 -0.50
CA LEU A 196 -29.75 6.75 -0.42
C LEU A 196 -29.03 7.08 0.88
N ARG A 197 -29.28 8.25 1.47
CA ARG A 197 -28.65 8.64 2.75
C ARG A 197 -29.42 8.15 3.97
N ASP A 198 -30.72 7.91 3.86
CA ASP A 198 -31.56 7.39 4.93
C ASP A 198 -31.14 5.93 5.23
N GLY A 199 -30.56 5.70 6.41
CA GLY A 199 -30.01 4.39 6.79
C GLY A 199 -28.61 4.09 6.22
N ALA A 200 -27.97 5.05 5.55
CA ALA A 200 -26.59 4.90 5.12
C ALA A 200 -25.64 4.86 6.31
N GLU A 201 -24.63 4.00 6.22
CA GLU A 201 -23.53 3.99 7.19
C GLU A 201 -22.53 5.09 6.84
N ILE A 202 -22.41 6.11 7.69
CA ILE A 202 -21.47 7.22 7.51
C ILE A 202 -20.20 6.94 8.32
N ILE A 203 -19.05 6.85 7.64
CA ILE A 203 -17.77 6.58 8.29
C ILE A 203 -16.62 7.44 7.80
N SER A 204 -15.51 7.37 8.54
CA SER A 204 -14.27 8.08 8.26
C SER A 204 -13.12 7.12 8.00
N ASN A 205 -12.22 7.49 7.08
CA ASN A 205 -10.95 6.80 6.89
C ASN A 205 -9.87 7.25 7.88
N PHE A 206 -10.16 8.23 8.74
CA PHE A 206 -9.21 8.70 9.73
C PHE A 206 -9.20 7.80 10.97
N LEU A 207 -8.02 7.27 11.27
CA LEU A 207 -7.79 6.40 12.42
C LEU A 207 -7.71 7.19 13.72
N PRO A 208 -8.17 6.62 14.85
CA PRO A 208 -7.86 7.14 16.17
C PRO A 208 -6.34 7.16 16.43
N ALA A 209 -5.88 8.11 17.26
CA ALA A 209 -4.45 8.28 17.57
C ALA A 209 -3.78 7.02 18.15
N LEU A 210 -4.52 6.19 18.89
CA LEU A 210 -4.01 4.93 19.46
C LEU A 210 -3.75 3.85 18.40
N THR A 211 -4.48 3.88 17.28
CA THR A 211 -4.37 2.92 16.18
C THR A 211 -3.36 3.38 15.13
N GLN A 212 -3.22 4.70 14.96
CA GLN A 212 -2.39 5.30 13.91
C GLN A 212 -0.92 4.83 13.87
N PRO A 213 -0.20 4.58 14.98
CA PRO A 213 1.22 4.20 14.92
C PRO A 213 1.47 2.68 14.83
N ASP A 214 0.48 1.83 15.12
CA ASP A 214 0.65 0.36 15.20
C ASP A 214 0.31 -0.28 13.86
N PRO A 215 1.30 -0.76 13.07
CA PRO A 215 1.02 -1.28 11.73
C PRO A 215 0.09 -2.49 11.73
N LEU A 216 0.14 -3.36 12.75
CA LEU A 216 -0.77 -4.52 12.80
C LEU A 216 -2.22 -4.05 12.99
N MET A 217 -2.44 -3.10 13.88
CA MET A 217 -3.78 -2.55 14.12
C MET A 217 -4.30 -1.77 12.91
N ARG A 218 -3.41 -1.14 12.13
CA ARG A 218 -3.78 -0.52 10.85
C ARG A 218 -4.23 -1.56 9.83
N PHE A 219 -3.47 -2.63 9.63
CA PHE A 219 -3.85 -3.71 8.70
C PHE A 219 -5.16 -4.40 9.13
N ALA A 220 -5.37 -4.59 10.42
CA ALA A 220 -6.61 -5.09 10.98
C ALA A 220 -7.82 -4.18 10.71
N THR A 221 -7.65 -2.87 10.93
CA THR A 221 -8.70 -1.88 10.64
C THR A 221 -8.98 -1.80 9.13
N LEU A 222 -7.92 -1.91 8.33
CA LEU A 222 -7.97 -1.93 6.88
C LEU A 222 -8.75 -3.15 6.35
N ALA A 223 -8.47 -4.35 6.88
CA ALA A 223 -9.22 -5.55 6.60
C ALA A 223 -10.72 -5.30 6.81
N ARG A 224 -11.12 -4.85 8.00
CA ARG A 224 -12.54 -4.55 8.30
C ARG A 224 -13.15 -3.51 7.36
N LEU A 225 -12.39 -2.48 6.97
CA LEU A 225 -12.84 -1.51 5.99
C LEU A 225 -13.07 -2.14 4.62
N LEU A 226 -12.12 -2.92 4.10
CA LEU A 226 -12.23 -3.60 2.80
C LEU A 226 -13.40 -4.59 2.76
N GLU A 227 -13.66 -5.28 3.86
CA GLU A 227 -14.84 -6.15 4.01
C GLU A 227 -16.14 -5.38 3.80
N ARG A 228 -16.27 -4.23 4.47
CA ARG A 228 -17.43 -3.36 4.36
C ARG A 228 -17.57 -2.78 2.96
N LEU A 229 -16.47 -2.37 2.33
CA LEU A 229 -16.50 -1.86 0.95
C LEU A 229 -16.92 -2.92 -0.08
N ARG A 230 -16.47 -4.17 0.05
CA ARG A 230 -16.83 -5.24 -0.90
C ARG A 230 -18.25 -5.79 -0.68
N THR A 231 -18.81 -5.62 0.52
CA THR A 231 -20.17 -6.08 0.90
C THR A 231 -21.25 -5.00 0.78
N ALA A 232 -20.89 -3.73 0.54
CA ALA A 232 -21.87 -2.66 0.35
C ALA A 232 -22.63 -2.77 -0.97
N GLU A 233 -23.90 -2.34 -1.01
CA GLU A 233 -24.68 -2.19 -2.26
C GLU A 233 -24.26 -0.96 -3.06
N LEU A 234 -23.84 0.10 -2.35
CA LEU A 234 -23.35 1.34 -2.95
C LEU A 234 -22.37 2.03 -2.00
N VAL A 235 -21.28 2.55 -2.54
CA VAL A 235 -20.34 3.42 -1.82
C VAL A 235 -20.35 4.82 -2.41
N ILE A 236 -20.46 5.84 -1.56
CA ILE A 236 -20.34 7.25 -1.94
C ILE A 236 -19.14 7.83 -1.18
N THR A 237 -18.17 8.40 -1.88
CA THR A 237 -16.94 8.85 -1.20
C THR A 237 -16.23 9.98 -1.94
N ARG A 238 -15.51 10.82 -1.22
CA ARG A 238 -14.56 11.77 -1.84
C ARG A 238 -13.13 11.24 -1.97
N ARG A 239 -12.88 9.97 -1.60
CA ARG A 239 -11.55 9.38 -1.49
C ARG A 239 -11.24 8.43 -2.64
N LEU A 240 -10.21 8.76 -3.41
CA LEU A 240 -9.73 7.90 -4.50
C LEU A 240 -9.44 6.46 -4.05
N HIS A 241 -8.74 6.30 -2.92
CA HIS A 241 -8.38 4.97 -2.41
C HIS A 241 -9.55 4.27 -1.70
N VAL A 242 -10.74 4.85 -1.64
CA VAL A 242 -11.99 4.10 -1.33
C VAL A 242 -12.68 3.73 -2.64
N ALA A 243 -12.75 4.67 -3.58
CA ALA A 243 -13.41 4.50 -4.86
C ALA A 243 -12.78 3.39 -5.73
N LEU A 244 -11.46 3.39 -5.91
CA LEU A 244 -10.79 2.43 -6.79
C LEU A 244 -10.89 0.96 -6.29
N PRO A 245 -10.75 0.66 -4.98
CA PRO A 245 -11.08 -0.66 -4.46
C PRO A 245 -12.51 -1.11 -4.77
N CYS A 246 -13.49 -0.21 -4.65
CA CYS A 246 -14.89 -0.55 -4.96
C CYS A 246 -15.05 -0.96 -6.42
N VAL A 247 -14.38 -0.27 -7.35
CA VAL A 247 -14.30 -0.72 -8.76
C VAL A 247 -13.71 -2.12 -8.86
N GLY A 248 -12.62 -2.41 -8.13
CA GLY A 248 -11.99 -3.72 -8.08
C GLY A 248 -12.87 -4.84 -7.52
N PHE A 249 -13.75 -4.53 -6.58
CA PHE A 249 -14.76 -5.47 -6.06
C PHE A 249 -16.02 -5.52 -6.94
N GLY A 250 -16.14 -4.66 -7.93
CA GLY A 250 -17.39 -4.43 -8.66
C GLY A 250 -18.51 -3.87 -7.77
N THR A 251 -18.19 -3.30 -6.61
CA THR A 251 -19.15 -2.55 -5.77
C THR A 251 -19.52 -1.25 -6.49
N PRO A 252 -20.82 -0.97 -6.74
CA PRO A 252 -21.24 0.33 -7.26
C PRO A 252 -20.66 1.47 -6.41
N VAL A 253 -20.08 2.47 -7.07
CA VAL A 253 -19.41 3.56 -6.38
C VAL A 253 -19.54 4.88 -7.12
N VAL A 254 -19.66 5.96 -6.35
CA VAL A 254 -19.58 7.34 -6.84
C VAL A 254 -18.50 8.09 -6.09
N ALA A 255 -17.61 8.71 -6.84
CA ALA A 255 -16.59 9.61 -6.32
C ALA A 255 -17.07 11.06 -6.35
N LEU A 256 -17.11 11.71 -5.19
CA LEU A 256 -17.44 13.13 -5.02
C LEU A 256 -16.25 13.93 -4.47
N PRO A 257 -15.10 14.03 -5.19
CA PRO A 257 -13.95 14.79 -4.74
C PRO A 257 -14.24 16.30 -4.69
N HIS A 258 -13.43 17.07 -3.97
CA HIS A 258 -13.46 18.54 -4.02
C HIS A 258 -12.12 19.05 -4.57
N SER A 259 -12.13 19.96 -5.55
CA SER A 259 -10.90 20.41 -6.22
C SER A 259 -9.92 21.14 -5.30
N GLY A 260 -10.44 21.83 -4.28
CA GLY A 260 -9.66 22.43 -3.19
C GLY A 260 -8.85 21.44 -2.33
N ILE A 261 -9.09 20.13 -2.44
CA ILE A 261 -8.23 19.11 -1.82
C ILE A 261 -6.97 18.96 -2.68
N SER A 262 -5.80 19.06 -2.05
CA SER A 262 -4.49 19.03 -2.73
C SER A 262 -4.40 17.92 -3.80
N ASN A 263 -4.18 18.36 -5.04
CA ASN A 263 -3.99 17.53 -6.23
C ASN A 263 -5.18 16.62 -6.58
N ALA A 264 -6.41 16.88 -6.09
CA ALA A 264 -7.56 16.04 -6.39
C ALA A 264 -7.77 15.81 -7.90
N ARG A 265 -7.76 16.89 -8.71
CA ARG A 265 -7.91 16.77 -10.18
C ARG A 265 -6.81 15.91 -10.82
N ARG A 266 -5.55 16.12 -10.42
CA ARG A 266 -4.41 15.31 -10.91
C ARG A 266 -4.57 13.84 -10.52
N ARG A 267 -4.91 13.57 -9.25
CA ARG A 267 -5.04 12.22 -8.68
C ARG A 267 -6.18 11.41 -9.31
N PHE A 268 -7.26 12.05 -9.72
CA PHE A 268 -8.41 11.40 -10.36
C PHE A 268 -8.27 11.30 -11.88
N SER A 269 -7.30 12.01 -12.49
CA SER A 269 -7.15 12.06 -13.94
C SER A 269 -6.99 10.68 -14.57
N GLY A 270 -7.79 10.44 -15.62
CA GLY A 270 -7.78 9.19 -16.39
C GLY A 270 -8.80 8.16 -15.93
N PHE A 271 -9.44 8.34 -14.77
CA PHE A 271 -10.45 7.40 -14.28
C PHE A 271 -11.89 7.74 -14.72
N ASP A 272 -12.11 8.92 -15.28
CA ASP A 272 -13.44 9.47 -15.63
C ASP A 272 -14.23 8.58 -16.60
N GLY A 273 -13.53 7.80 -17.43
CA GLY A 273 -14.17 6.89 -18.40
C GLY A 273 -14.84 5.66 -17.79
N PHE A 274 -14.61 5.36 -16.50
CA PHE A 274 -15.21 4.19 -15.86
C PHE A 274 -15.56 4.37 -14.38
N LEU A 275 -14.96 5.33 -13.67
CA LEU A 275 -15.31 5.69 -12.30
C LEU A 275 -16.26 6.89 -12.33
N PRO A 276 -17.55 6.74 -11.94
CA PRO A 276 -18.48 7.86 -11.82
C PRO A 276 -17.90 8.89 -10.85
N THR A 277 -17.48 10.04 -11.37
CA THR A 277 -16.80 11.09 -10.62
C THR A 277 -17.48 12.41 -10.92
N VAL A 278 -17.90 13.13 -9.87
CA VAL A 278 -18.42 14.49 -9.98
C VAL A 278 -17.80 15.34 -8.90
N PHE A 279 -17.21 16.47 -9.25
CA PHE A 279 -16.55 17.32 -8.27
C PHE A 279 -17.59 18.11 -7.44
N LEU A 280 -17.42 18.15 -6.12
CA LEU A 280 -18.31 18.86 -5.19
C LEU A 280 -18.39 20.38 -5.45
N ASP A 281 -17.36 20.93 -6.08
CA ASP A 281 -17.29 22.32 -6.52
C ASP A 281 -17.89 22.56 -7.92
N ASP A 282 -18.45 21.52 -8.56
CA ASP A 282 -19.10 21.59 -9.88
C ASP A 282 -20.63 21.43 -9.75
N ALA A 283 -21.30 22.52 -9.34
CA ALA A 283 -22.74 22.52 -9.10
C ALA A 283 -23.58 22.10 -10.32
N PRO A 284 -23.28 22.52 -11.56
CA PRO A 284 -23.99 22.04 -12.75
C PRO A 284 -23.90 20.52 -12.95
N GLU A 285 -22.70 19.93 -12.83
CA GLU A 285 -22.55 18.47 -12.99
C GLU A 285 -23.25 17.70 -11.86
N LEU A 286 -23.19 18.20 -10.61
CA LEU A 286 -23.90 17.58 -9.47
C LEU A 286 -25.42 17.57 -9.67
N ALA A 287 -25.98 18.67 -10.15
CA ALA A 287 -27.42 18.78 -10.40
C ALA A 287 -27.87 17.88 -11.55
N ALA A 288 -27.01 17.63 -12.53
CA ALA A 288 -27.27 16.77 -13.67
C ALA A 288 -26.99 15.28 -13.42
N PHE A 289 -26.41 14.91 -12.27
CA PHE A 289 -25.98 13.54 -12.00
C PHE A 289 -27.16 12.58 -11.78
N ASP A 290 -27.27 11.57 -12.64
CA ASP A 290 -28.31 10.55 -12.55
C ASP A 290 -27.92 9.40 -11.61
N TRP A 291 -28.37 9.49 -10.36
CA TRP A 291 -28.20 8.46 -9.34
C TRP A 291 -28.85 7.11 -9.69
N SER A 292 -29.87 7.09 -10.57
CA SER A 292 -30.58 5.86 -10.96
C SER A 292 -29.81 5.04 -12.00
N ALA A 293 -28.89 5.66 -12.74
CA ALA A 293 -28.03 5.03 -13.73
C ALA A 293 -26.79 4.35 -13.14
N LEU A 294 -26.60 4.38 -11.82
CA LEU A 294 -25.43 3.80 -11.17
C LEU A 294 -25.35 2.29 -11.37
N ARG A 295 -24.23 1.82 -11.91
CA ARG A 295 -23.91 0.40 -12.13
C ARG A 295 -22.47 0.13 -11.70
N PRO A 296 -22.12 -1.14 -11.40
CA PRO A 296 -20.72 -1.52 -11.20
C PRO A 296 -19.83 -1.08 -12.36
N SER A 297 -18.78 -0.33 -12.05
CA SER A 297 -17.73 0.04 -12.99
C SER A 297 -16.99 -1.20 -13.51
N ARG A 298 -16.48 -1.12 -14.74
CA ARG A 298 -15.60 -2.15 -15.31
C ARG A 298 -14.19 -1.60 -15.49
N ILE A 299 -13.21 -2.37 -15.06
CA ILE A 299 -11.79 -2.03 -15.26
C ILE A 299 -11.49 -2.10 -16.77
N PRO A 300 -10.92 -1.03 -17.37
CA PRO A 300 -10.49 -1.06 -18.77
C PRO A 300 -9.51 -2.20 -19.06
N ALA A 301 -9.67 -2.85 -20.21
CA ALA A 301 -8.83 -4.00 -20.60
C ALA A 301 -7.34 -3.67 -20.63
N SER A 302 -6.96 -2.45 -21.03
CA SER A 302 -5.56 -2.00 -21.03
C SER A 302 -4.95 -1.92 -19.62
N LEU A 303 -5.75 -1.53 -18.62
CA LEU A 303 -5.31 -1.51 -17.22
C LEU A 303 -5.20 -2.93 -16.66
N ALA A 304 -6.16 -3.80 -16.97
CA ALA A 304 -6.08 -5.22 -16.61
C ALA A 304 -4.82 -5.88 -17.18
N GLN A 305 -4.51 -5.66 -18.46
CA GLN A 305 -3.28 -6.16 -19.10
C GLN A 305 -2.01 -5.62 -18.44
N SER A 306 -2.02 -4.35 -18.02
CA SER A 306 -0.88 -3.74 -17.32
C SER A 306 -0.61 -4.45 -16.00
N GLU A 307 -1.67 -4.87 -15.29
CA GLU A 307 -1.54 -5.60 -14.03
C GLU A 307 -1.18 -7.08 -14.23
N ASP A 308 -1.71 -7.76 -15.25
CA ASP A 308 -1.24 -9.11 -15.61
C ASP A 308 0.26 -9.10 -15.91
N ALA A 309 0.75 -8.09 -16.64
CA ALA A 309 2.17 -7.92 -16.92
C ALA A 309 3.00 -7.63 -15.65
N LEU A 310 2.43 -6.99 -14.62
CA LEU A 310 3.06 -6.84 -13.31
C LEU A 310 3.18 -8.21 -12.62
N GLU A 311 2.11 -9.00 -12.58
CA GLU A 311 2.10 -10.33 -11.96
C GLU A 311 3.14 -11.25 -12.63
N ASP A 312 3.29 -11.19 -13.96
CA ASP A 312 4.31 -11.94 -14.69
C ASP A 312 5.73 -11.52 -14.31
N ARG A 313 5.98 -10.21 -14.21
CA ARG A 313 7.29 -9.73 -13.74
C ARG A 313 7.56 -10.18 -12.32
N LEU A 314 6.60 -10.05 -11.41
CA LEU A 314 6.77 -10.51 -10.02
C LEU A 314 7.00 -12.02 -9.95
N ALA A 315 6.28 -12.81 -10.75
CA ALA A 315 6.48 -14.25 -10.83
C ALA A 315 7.88 -14.62 -11.32
N ALA A 316 8.39 -13.92 -12.34
CA ALA A 316 9.76 -14.10 -12.80
C ALA A 316 10.80 -13.76 -11.71
N ARG A 317 10.50 -12.78 -10.84
CA ARG A 317 11.41 -12.38 -9.74
C ARG A 317 11.37 -13.31 -8.53
N PHE A 318 10.22 -13.90 -8.22
CA PHE A 318 10.01 -14.74 -7.04
C PHE A 318 9.93 -16.25 -7.35
N GLY A 319 9.99 -16.63 -8.63
CA GLY A 319 9.92 -18.02 -9.09
C GLY A 319 8.49 -18.60 -9.17
N ALA A 320 7.48 -17.86 -8.70
CA ALA A 320 6.08 -18.25 -8.78
C ALA A 320 5.16 -17.02 -8.68
N ARG A 321 3.97 -17.11 -9.27
CA ARG A 321 2.89 -16.15 -8.97
C ARG A 321 2.49 -16.29 -7.51
N ALA A 322 2.21 -15.16 -6.85
CA ALA A 322 1.63 -15.19 -5.51
C ALA A 322 0.31 -15.97 -5.55
N ALA A 323 0.04 -16.76 -4.51
CA ALA A 323 -1.23 -17.48 -4.41
C ALA A 323 -2.39 -16.48 -4.44
N ALA A 324 -3.34 -16.71 -5.35
CA ALA A 324 -4.60 -15.99 -5.36
C ALA A 324 -5.39 -16.35 -4.09
N LEU A 325 -6.11 -15.37 -3.56
CA LEU A 325 -6.94 -15.41 -2.34
C LEU A 325 -6.16 -15.14 -1.05
N VAL A 326 -6.31 -13.91 -0.55
CA VAL A 326 -6.58 -13.73 0.89
C VAL A 326 -7.93 -14.41 1.09
N ALA A 327 -7.99 -15.38 2.00
CA ALA A 327 -9.24 -15.94 2.51
C ALA A 327 -10.24 -14.79 2.77
N PRO A 328 -11.58 -15.01 2.69
CA PRO A 328 -12.55 -14.00 3.12
C PRO A 328 -12.06 -13.40 4.43
N LEU A 329 -12.08 -12.06 4.55
CA LEU A 329 -11.37 -11.32 5.59
C LEU A 329 -11.80 -11.79 6.98
N TYR A 330 -11.14 -12.85 7.46
CA TYR A 330 -11.34 -13.53 8.72
C TYR A 330 -12.76 -14.07 9.01
N ASP A 331 -12.87 -15.34 9.40
CA ASP A 331 -14.13 -16.05 9.69
C ASP A 331 -14.49 -16.15 11.17
N GLY A 332 -13.64 -15.65 12.08
CA GLY A 332 -13.81 -15.85 13.52
C GLY A 332 -12.82 -16.83 14.17
N ALA A 333 -12.06 -17.62 13.39
CA ALA A 333 -11.27 -18.74 13.92
C ALA A 333 -9.90 -18.33 14.49
N PRO A 334 -9.50 -18.77 15.69
CA PRO A 334 -8.19 -18.43 16.25
C PRO A 334 -7.04 -18.95 15.37
N LEU A 335 -5.92 -18.23 15.36
CA LEU A 335 -4.74 -18.64 14.62
C LEU A 335 -4.06 -19.81 15.35
N THR A 336 -4.01 -20.97 14.70
CA THR A 336 -3.43 -22.18 15.30
C THR A 336 -1.98 -22.36 14.88
N LEU A 337 -1.07 -22.42 15.86
CA LEU A 337 0.35 -22.66 15.69
C LEU A 337 0.76 -24.02 16.26
N ARG A 338 1.74 -24.69 15.65
CA ARG A 338 2.45 -25.82 16.22
C ARG A 338 3.25 -25.33 17.43
N ASN A 339 3.12 -26.01 18.56
CA ASN A 339 4.01 -25.79 19.71
C ASN A 339 5.36 -26.47 19.42
N PRO A 340 6.49 -25.73 19.35
CA PRO A 340 7.80 -26.29 19.00
C PRO A 340 8.51 -26.97 20.20
N GLY A 341 7.77 -27.49 21.17
CA GLY A 341 8.32 -28.17 22.36
C GLY A 341 8.50 -27.27 23.58
N LEU A 342 7.68 -26.22 23.71
CA LEU A 342 7.71 -25.26 24.82
C LEU A 342 7.02 -25.77 26.10
N GLY A 343 6.59 -27.03 26.13
CA GLY A 343 5.85 -27.63 27.23
C GLY A 343 4.37 -27.21 27.28
N ALA A 344 3.68 -27.61 28.34
CA ALA A 344 2.23 -27.42 28.50
C ALA A 344 1.84 -26.12 29.22
N GLU A 345 2.80 -25.38 29.82
CA GLU A 345 2.49 -24.14 30.53
C GLU A 345 2.30 -22.97 29.54
N PRO A 346 1.17 -22.22 29.61
CA PRO A 346 0.94 -21.08 28.73
C PRO A 346 1.96 -19.94 28.93
N MET A 347 2.57 -19.49 27.83
CA MET A 347 3.51 -18.37 27.80
C MET A 347 2.93 -17.17 27.05
N THR A 348 3.58 -16.01 27.18
CA THR A 348 3.24 -14.86 26.30
C THR A 348 3.88 -15.12 24.96
N VAL A 349 3.12 -14.98 23.87
CA VAL A 349 3.65 -15.08 22.51
C VAL A 349 3.83 -13.68 21.96
N THR A 350 5.04 -13.33 21.55
CA THR A 350 5.33 -12.05 20.90
C THR A 350 5.51 -12.28 19.41
N LEU A 351 4.74 -11.54 18.61
CA LEU A 351 4.93 -11.42 17.18
C LEU A 351 5.74 -10.16 16.90
N SER A 352 6.83 -10.25 16.14
CA SER A 352 7.62 -9.07 15.77
C SER A 352 8.16 -9.09 14.35
N MET A 353 8.27 -7.92 13.74
CA MET A 353 8.92 -7.72 12.45
C MET A 353 9.46 -6.31 12.42
N ARG A 354 10.77 -6.12 12.31
CA ARG A 354 11.47 -4.83 12.15
C ARG A 354 10.66 -3.57 12.55
N GLY A 355 10.70 -3.18 13.82
CA GLY A 355 9.99 -2.01 14.34
C GLY A 355 8.53 -2.25 14.75
N LEU A 356 8.01 -3.44 14.49
CA LEU A 356 6.70 -3.92 14.93
C LEU A 356 6.89 -5.00 15.98
N ARG A 357 6.16 -4.88 17.09
CA ARG A 357 6.12 -5.86 18.17
C ARG A 357 4.71 -5.90 18.75
N ARG A 358 4.17 -7.10 18.92
CA ARG A 358 2.87 -7.33 19.54
C ARG A 358 2.94 -8.52 20.48
N ASP A 359 2.60 -8.29 21.74
CA ASP A 359 2.46 -9.35 22.72
C ASP A 359 1.02 -9.87 22.68
N CYS A 360 0.89 -11.19 22.51
CA CYS A 360 -0.36 -11.92 22.38
C CYS A 360 -0.49 -12.88 23.57
N ARG A 361 -1.69 -12.92 24.16
CA ARG A 361 -2.04 -13.96 25.14
C ARG A 361 -2.71 -15.10 24.38
N PRO A 362 -2.18 -16.33 24.46
CA PRO A 362 -2.84 -17.48 23.86
C PRO A 362 -4.23 -17.70 24.45
N THR A 363 -5.19 -18.01 23.60
CA THR A 363 -6.53 -18.47 24.01
C THR A 363 -6.52 -19.95 24.38
N TRP A 364 -5.64 -20.73 23.74
CA TRP A 364 -5.41 -22.14 24.05
C TRP A 364 -3.91 -22.49 24.00
N TRP A 365 -3.51 -23.47 24.78
CA TRP A 365 -2.14 -23.97 24.81
C TRP A 365 -2.09 -25.46 25.17
N SER A 366 -1.23 -26.21 24.49
CA SER A 366 -0.91 -27.62 24.77
C SER A 366 0.51 -27.91 24.34
N THR A 367 1.01 -29.13 24.57
CA THR A 367 2.33 -29.57 24.10
C THR A 367 2.46 -29.63 22.58
N GLU A 368 1.34 -29.64 21.84
CA GLU A 368 1.32 -29.80 20.38
C GLU A 368 0.90 -28.53 19.64
N ARG A 369 0.01 -27.73 20.23
CA ARG A 369 -0.59 -26.54 19.60
C ARG A 369 -0.74 -25.36 20.54
N ILE A 370 -0.70 -24.17 19.95
CA ILE A 370 -0.95 -22.86 20.56
C ILE A 370 -2.03 -22.17 19.71
N GLU A 371 -3.05 -21.61 20.33
CA GLU A 371 -4.05 -20.82 19.62
C GLU A 371 -3.94 -19.36 20.06
N LEU A 372 -3.88 -18.45 19.10
CA LEU A 372 -3.82 -17.01 19.32
C LEU A 372 -5.10 -16.35 18.80
N ASP A 373 -5.69 -15.48 19.62
CA ASP A 373 -6.74 -14.59 19.16
C ASP A 373 -6.14 -13.41 18.39
N LEU A 374 -6.04 -13.63 17.08
CA LEU A 374 -5.71 -12.61 16.08
C LEU A 374 -6.91 -12.32 15.20
N SER A 375 -8.12 -12.44 15.77
CA SER A 375 -9.38 -12.28 15.03
C SER A 375 -9.57 -10.95 14.34
N TRP A 376 -8.86 -9.96 14.85
CA TRP A 376 -8.82 -8.62 14.31
C TRP A 376 -7.93 -8.52 13.06
N PHE A 377 -7.05 -9.48 12.76
CA PHE A 377 -5.99 -9.34 11.76
C PHE A 377 -6.04 -10.41 10.65
N SER A 378 -6.89 -10.17 9.66
CA SER A 378 -6.92 -10.97 8.43
C SER A 378 -5.65 -10.82 7.59
N GLY A 379 -5.11 -11.93 7.09
CA GLY A 379 -3.91 -11.96 6.24
C GLY A 379 -2.59 -11.97 7.02
N VAL A 380 -2.64 -12.09 8.36
CA VAL A 380 -1.48 -12.15 9.24
C VAL A 380 -0.50 -13.27 8.87
N GLU A 381 -1.02 -14.37 8.32
CA GLU A 381 -0.26 -15.53 7.86
C GLU A 381 0.71 -15.23 6.71
N ARG A 382 0.55 -14.10 6.02
CA ARG A 382 1.46 -13.66 4.94
C ARG A 382 2.62 -12.82 5.47
N PHE A 383 2.59 -12.41 6.73
CA PHE A 383 3.66 -11.63 7.34
C PHE A 383 4.73 -12.57 7.89
N MET A 384 6.00 -12.34 7.54
CA MET A 384 7.15 -13.00 8.16
C MET A 384 7.41 -12.41 9.55
N LEU A 385 6.48 -12.64 10.46
CA LEU A 385 6.61 -12.23 11.86
C LEU A 385 7.46 -13.26 12.60
N ASP A 386 8.53 -12.80 13.24
CA ASP A 386 9.25 -13.59 14.22
C ASP A 386 8.32 -13.87 15.40
N VAL A 387 8.18 -15.15 15.73
CA VAL A 387 7.47 -15.60 16.91
C VAL A 387 8.49 -15.82 18.00
N SER A 388 8.33 -15.12 19.11
CA SER A 388 9.08 -15.33 20.34
C SER A 388 8.13 -15.69 21.48
N VAL A 389 8.62 -16.40 22.48
CA VAL A 389 7.82 -16.75 23.67
C VAL A 389 8.53 -16.27 24.92
N THR A 390 7.76 -15.67 25.83
CA THR A 390 8.25 -15.19 27.13
C THR A 390 7.65 -16.04 28.24
N ALA A 391 8.50 -16.81 28.93
CA ALA A 391 8.11 -17.63 30.06
C ALA A 391 7.67 -16.75 31.24
N ARG A 392 6.48 -17.01 31.81
CA ARG A 392 5.91 -16.15 32.86
C ARG A 392 6.76 -16.09 34.14
N ARG A 393 7.31 -17.23 34.57
CA ARG A 393 8.06 -17.34 35.84
C ARG A 393 9.45 -16.69 35.75
N THR A 394 10.19 -16.94 34.68
CA THR A 394 11.57 -16.48 34.53
C THR A 394 11.69 -15.16 33.77
N ARG A 395 10.63 -14.73 33.08
CA ARG A 395 10.63 -13.63 32.11
C ARG A 395 11.66 -13.79 30.97
N ALA A 396 12.23 -14.99 30.82
CA ALA A 396 13.13 -15.31 29.72
C ALA A 396 12.35 -15.33 28.40
N THR A 397 12.91 -14.71 27.35
CA THR A 397 12.31 -14.67 26.02
C THR A 397 13.20 -15.41 25.03
N ALA A 398 12.60 -16.28 24.22
CA ALA A 398 13.30 -17.02 23.17
C ALA A 398 12.54 -16.90 21.85
N ARG A 399 13.26 -16.68 20.75
CA ARG A 399 12.72 -16.79 19.39
C ARG A 399 12.50 -18.28 19.08
N VAL A 400 11.32 -18.60 18.56
CA VAL A 400 10.91 -19.99 18.32
C VAL A 400 10.71 -20.32 16.84
N GLY A 401 10.46 -19.32 16.00
CA GLY A 401 10.30 -19.52 14.56
C GLY A 401 9.75 -18.26 13.88
N ALA A 402 9.41 -18.38 12.59
CA ALA A 402 8.58 -17.40 11.91
C ALA A 402 7.14 -17.89 11.89
N LEU A 403 6.18 -16.96 11.93
CA LEU A 403 4.77 -17.26 12.01
C LEU A 403 4.31 -18.23 10.91
N PRO A 404 4.63 -18.01 9.62
CA PRO A 404 4.13 -18.87 8.55
C PRO A 404 4.60 -20.32 8.67
N ASP A 405 5.80 -20.54 9.25
CA ASP A 405 6.40 -21.86 9.43
C ASP A 405 5.78 -22.63 10.60
N LEU A 406 5.17 -21.90 11.55
CA LEU A 406 4.52 -22.48 12.72
C LEU A 406 3.03 -22.75 12.49
N LEU A 407 2.41 -22.22 11.43
CA LEU A 407 0.98 -22.38 11.19
C LEU A 407 0.59 -23.84 10.97
N LEU A 408 -0.45 -24.28 11.69
CA LEU A 408 -1.17 -25.50 11.39
C LEU A 408 -2.30 -25.15 10.43
N ARG A 409 -2.19 -25.60 9.18
CA ARG A 409 -3.18 -25.40 8.11
C ARG A 409 -4.31 -26.41 8.20
#